data_AF-A0A866DWY0-F1
#
_entry.id   AF-A0A866DWY0-F1
#
_cell.length_a   1.000
_cell.length_b   1.000
_cell.length_c   1.000
_cell.angle_alpha   90.00
_cell.angle_beta   90.00
_cell.angle_gamma   90.00
#
_symmetry.space_group_name_H-M   'P 1'
#
loop_
_entity.id
_entity.type
_entity.pdbx_description
1 polymer ?
#
loop_
_entity_poly.entity_id
_entity_poly.type
_entity_poly.pdbx_seq_one_letter_code
_entity_poly.pdbx_strand_id
1 'polypeptide(L)'
;SVSVDLPGEMKVLVSKEKDKDGKYSLEATVDKLELKGTSDKNNGSGVLEGVKADKSKAKLTIADDLSQTKFEIFKEDGKTL
;
A
#
# COMPACT_ATOMS: atom_id res chain seq x y z
N SER A 1 13.37 6.23 -3.31
CA SER A 1 12.09 5.82 -3.90
C SER A 1 11.69 6.78 -5.02
N VAL A 2 10.66 6.42 -5.78
CA VAL A 2 9.94 7.29 -6.73
C VAL A 2 8.50 7.44 -6.19
N SER A 3 7.97 8.65 -6.21
CA SER A 3 6.59 8.91 -5.79
C SER A 3 5.65 8.76 -6.98
N VAL A 4 4.53 8.08 -6.77
CA VAL A 4 3.46 7.91 -7.75
C VAL A 4 2.18 8.45 -7.13
N ASP A 5 1.53 9.38 -7.84
CA ASP A 5 0.22 9.91 -7.46
C ASP A 5 -0.87 8.92 -7.84
N LEU A 6 -1.82 8.71 -6.92
CA LEU A 6 -2.93 7.77 -7.06
C LEU A 6 -4.28 8.50 -6.97
N PRO A 7 -5.36 7.90 -7.50
CA PRO A 7 -6.71 8.37 -7.26
C PRO A 7 -6.99 8.60 -5.76
N GLY A 8 -7.79 9.62 -5.44
CA GLY A 8 -8.14 9.94 -4.04
C GLY A 8 -7.05 10.67 -3.25
N GLU A 9 -6.21 11.46 -3.94
CA GLU A 9 -5.14 12.29 -3.34
C GLU A 9 -4.08 11.47 -2.56
N MET A 10 -4.00 10.17 -2.83
CA MET A 10 -3.03 9.28 -2.22
C MET A 10 -1.71 9.29 -2.98
N LYS A 11 -0.62 9.02 -2.27
CA LYS A 11 0.71 8.85 -2.87
C LYS A 11 1.34 7.55 -2.38
N VAL A 12 1.98 6.83 -3.29
CA VAL A 12 2.80 5.67 -2.98
C VAL A 12 4.25 5.92 -3.38
N LEU A 13 5.16 5.52 -2.50
CA LEU A 13 6.60 5.51 -2.72
C LEU A 13 7.01 4.12 -3.15
N VAL A 14 7.67 4.02 -4.30
CA VAL A 14 8.19 2.77 -4.86
C VAL A 14 9.71 2.76 -4.74
N SER A 15 10.30 1.66 -4.29
CA SER A 15 11.75 1.51 -4.28
C SER A 15 12.34 1.64 -5.69
N LYS A 16 13.55 2.19 -5.82
CA LYS A 16 14.24 2.29 -7.13
C LYS A 16 14.73 0.92 -7.61
N GLU A 17 15.09 0.07 -6.66
CA GLU A 17 15.66 -1.25 -6.88
C GLU A 17 14.78 -2.30 -6.22
N LYS A 18 14.94 -3.55 -6.69
CA LYS A 18 14.28 -4.71 -6.10
C LYS A 18 14.96 -5.08 -4.78
N ASP A 19 14.17 -5.61 -3.85
CA ASP A 19 14.64 -6.22 -2.62
C ASP A 19 15.32 -7.57 -2.88
N LYS A 20 15.77 -8.22 -1.79
CA LYS A 20 16.42 -9.54 -1.83
C LYS A 20 15.55 -10.64 -2.46
N ASP A 21 14.23 -10.46 -2.49
CA ASP A 21 13.27 -11.41 -3.04
C ASP A 21 12.87 -11.05 -4.48
N GLY A 22 13.49 -10.02 -5.06
CA GLY A 22 13.25 -9.58 -6.44
C GLY A 22 12.02 -8.70 -6.63
N LYS A 23 11.46 -8.14 -5.55
CA LYS A 23 10.25 -7.30 -5.56
C LYS A 23 10.55 -5.85 -5.25
N TYR A 24 9.72 -4.92 -5.70
CA TYR A 24 9.77 -3.52 -5.33
C TYR A 24 9.07 -3.30 -4.00
N SER A 25 9.69 -2.55 -3.09
CA SER A 25 9.06 -2.15 -1.83
C SER A 25 8.14 -0.96 -2.08
N LEU A 26 6.95 -1.01 -1.49
CA LEU A 26 5.93 0.02 -1.56
C LEU A 26 5.66 0.59 -0.17
N GLU A 27 5.59 1.92 -0.08
CA GLU A 27 5.22 2.62 1.15
C GLU A 27 4.21 3.72 0.85
N ALA A 28 3.14 3.81 1.63
CA ALA A 28 2.16 4.89 1.52
C ALA A 28 1.75 5.35 2.92
N THR A 29 1.32 6.61 3.03
CA THR A 29 0.73 7.14 4.27
C THR A 29 -0.70 7.56 3.99
N VAL A 30 -1.65 6.93 4.67
CA VAL A 30 -3.09 7.23 4.58
C VAL A 30 -3.59 7.51 5.98
N ASP A 31 -4.24 8.65 6.22
CA ASP A 31 -4.76 9.03 7.54
C ASP A 31 -3.73 8.93 8.69
N LYS A 32 -2.47 9.34 8.43
CA LYS A 32 -1.32 9.22 9.37
C LYS A 32 -0.95 7.78 9.73
N LEU A 33 -1.48 6.79 9.02
CA LEU A 33 -1.08 5.39 9.10
C LEU A 33 -0.10 5.08 7.98
N GLU A 34 1.07 4.57 8.35
CA GLU A 34 2.05 4.04 7.41
C GLU A 34 1.63 2.63 6.96
N LEU A 35 1.51 2.45 5.65
CA LEU A 35 1.21 1.18 5.00
C LEU A 35 2.44 0.73 4.22
N LYS A 36 2.79 -0.55 4.32
CA LYS A 36 3.92 -1.16 3.62
C LYS A 36 3.51 -2.38 2.84
N GLY A 37 4.17 -2.60 1.71
CA GLY A 37 3.92 -3.76 0.86
C GLY A 37 5.10 -4.04 -0.05
N THR A 38 4.99 -5.12 -0.82
CA THR A 38 5.92 -5.44 -1.90
C THR A 38 5.13 -5.75 -3.17
N SER A 39 5.72 -5.45 -4.33
CA SER A 39 5.10 -5.66 -5.63
C SER A 39 6.11 -6.16 -6.65
N ASP A 40 5.65 -6.97 -7.59
CA ASP A 40 6.46 -7.40 -8.74
C ASP A 40 6.66 -6.25 -9.74
N LYS A 41 5.78 -5.23 -9.72
CA LYS A 41 5.81 -4.08 -10.61
C LYS A 41 6.43 -2.85 -9.93
N ASN A 42 7.07 -2.00 -10.71
CA ASN A 42 7.70 -0.76 -10.25
C ASN A 42 6.83 0.50 -10.47
N ASN A 43 5.59 0.34 -10.92
CA ASN A 43 4.67 1.44 -11.21
C ASN A 43 3.87 1.90 -9.98
N GLY A 44 4.02 1.22 -8.84
CA GLY A 44 3.29 1.51 -7.61
C GLY A 44 2.01 0.69 -7.41
N SER A 45 1.63 -0.17 -8.36
CA SER A 45 0.52 -1.08 -8.16
C SER A 45 0.87 -2.19 -7.16
N GLY A 46 -0.14 -2.71 -6.46
CA GLY A 46 0.06 -3.78 -5.49
C GLY A 46 -0.84 -3.61 -4.27
N VAL A 47 -0.44 -4.29 -3.19
CA VAL A 47 -1.16 -4.29 -1.91
C VAL A 47 -0.23 -3.79 -0.84
N LEU A 48 -0.70 -2.83 -0.04
CA LEU A 48 -0.02 -2.34 1.14
C LEU A 48 -0.89 -2.59 2.36
N GLU A 49 -0.26 -2.99 3.45
CA GLU A 49 -0.93 -3.30 4.71
C GLU A 49 -0.31 -2.50 5.85
N GLY A 50 -1.11 -2.21 6.88
CA GLY A 50 -0.65 -1.56 8.10
C GLY A 50 -1.54 -1.92 9.28
N VAL A 51 -1.05 -1.63 10.48
CA VAL A 51 -1.77 -1.91 11.73
C VAL A 51 -1.87 -0.62 12.52
N LYS A 52 -3.10 -0.27 12.88
CA LYS A 52 -3.41 0.92 13.70
C LYS A 52 -3.09 0.65 15.17
N ALA A 53 -3.03 1.71 15.97
CA ALA A 53 -2.79 1.62 17.41
C ALA A 53 -3.89 0.84 18.17
N ASP A 54 -5.12 0.84 17.65
CA ASP A 54 -6.25 0.06 18.16
C ASP A 54 -6.24 -1.42 17.69
N LYS A 55 -5.14 -1.85 17.05
CA LYS A 55 -4.92 -3.16 16.42
C LYS A 55 -5.80 -3.46 15.21
N SER A 56 -6.62 -2.53 14.76
CA SER A 56 -7.31 -2.64 13.47
C SER A 56 -6.29 -2.74 12.35
N LYS A 57 -6.57 -3.56 11.33
CA LYS A 57 -5.70 -3.72 10.17
C LYS A 57 -6.21 -2.83 9.05
N ALA A 58 -5.30 -2.19 8.32
CA ALA A 58 -5.63 -1.41 7.14
C ALA A 58 -5.01 -2.08 5.91
N LYS A 59 -5.74 -2.06 4.80
CA LYS A 59 -5.28 -2.57 3.52
C LYS A 59 -5.58 -1.56 2.43
N LEU A 60 -4.55 -1.17 1.70
CA LEU A 60 -4.66 -0.39 0.49
C LEU A 60 -4.34 -1.30 -0.69
N THR A 61 -5.30 -1.46 -1.60
CA THR A 61 -5.11 -2.18 -2.87
C THR A 61 -5.09 -1.16 -4.00
N ILE A 62 -4.03 -1.19 -4.79
CA ILE A 62 -3.80 -0.31 -5.94
C ILE A 62 -3.86 -1.16 -7.20
N ALA A 63 -4.77 -0.82 -8.11
CA ALA A 63 -4.95 -1.53 -9.38
C ALA A 63 -3.67 -1.48 -10.24
N ASP A 64 -3.48 -2.50 -11.07
CA ASP A 64 -2.29 -2.62 -11.92
C ASP A 64 -2.10 -1.48 -12.92
N ASP A 65 -3.21 -0.92 -13.40
CA ASP A 65 -3.27 0.23 -14.29
C ASP A 65 -3.30 1.58 -13.56
N LEU A 66 -3.22 1.56 -12.22
CA LEU A 66 -3.31 2.72 -11.33
C LEU A 66 -4.62 3.51 -11.43
N SER A 67 -5.64 2.98 -12.13
CA SER A 67 -6.90 3.69 -12.35
C SER A 67 -7.78 3.75 -11.11
N GLN A 68 -7.55 2.83 -10.17
CA GLN A 68 -8.37 2.67 -8.97
C GLN A 68 -7.52 2.30 -7.75
N THR A 69 -7.92 2.84 -6.62
CA THR A 69 -7.42 2.48 -5.29
C THR A 69 -8.59 2.07 -4.40
N LYS A 70 -8.36 1.07 -3.55
CA LYS A 70 -9.33 0.60 -2.55
C LYS A 70 -8.67 0.58 -1.19
N PHE A 71 -9.16 1.40 -0.27
CA PHE A 71 -8.71 1.44 1.11
C PHE A 71 -9.76 0.80 2.02
N GLU A 72 -9.36 -0.22 2.77
CA GLU A 72 -10.23 -0.99 3.66
C GLU A 72 -9.62 -1.02 5.07
N ILE A 73 -10.46 -0.83 6.08
CA ILE A 73 -10.11 -1.05 7.48
C ILE A 73 -10.82 -2.32 7.92
N PHE A 74 -10.09 -3.18 8.61
CA PHE A 74 -10.57 -4.41 9.20
C PHE A 74 -10.35 -4.35 10.71
N LYS A 75 -11.17 -5.08 11.46
CA LYS A 75 -10.94 -5.36 12.89
C LYS A 75 -9.62 -6.13 13.10
N GLU A 76 -9.23 -6.34 14.34
CA GLU A 76 -8.01 -7.08 14.73
C GLU A 76 -7.92 -8.47 14.06
N ASP A 77 -9.07 -9.12 13.79
CA ASP A 77 -9.14 -10.39 13.08
C ASP A 77 -8.68 -10.34 11.61
N GLY A 78 -8.58 -9.14 11.01
CA GLY A 78 -8.20 -8.91 9.62
C GLY A 78 -9.20 -9.41 8.58
N LYS A 79 -10.43 -9.73 8.98
CA LYS A 79 -11.48 -10.29 8.10
C LYS A 79 -12.77 -9.50 8.18
N THR A 80 -13.11 -9.01 9.36
CA THR A 80 -14.31 -8.21 9.59
C THR A 80 -14.01 -6.76 9.23
N LEU A 81 -14.74 -6.21 8.26
CA LEU A 81 -14.74 -4.78 7.95
C LEU A 81 -15.37 -3.96 9.10
#